data_AF-A0AAE3KKE6-F1
#
_entry.id   AF-A0AAE3KKE6-F1
#
_cell.length_a   1.000
_cell.length_b   1.000
_cell.length_c   1.000
_cell.angle_alpha   90.00
_cell.angle_beta   90.00
_cell.angle_gamma   90.00
#
_symmetry.space_group_name_H-M   'P 1'
#
loop_
_entity.id
_entity.type
_entity.pdbx_description
1 polymer ?
#
loop_
_entity_poly.entity_id
_entity_poly.type
_entity_poly.pdbx_seq_one_letter_code
_entity_poly.pdbx_strand_id
1 'polypeptide(L)'
;MNFLGLPLVDDEGYINESDVNLPVQFRVAEFQKWIGKGTISYNPKLDTSGYDMAIPLTSLKELPLGNYTVKFPNVALTGDLKVITSRSMHDRTGIVASLIAKAKASNSENVVLKIPPGGEQKEWQEMTIIEFLGQQLQIAVDSLKSAYPNNQNGFNCVSEFLKDIKIPWLSDFKNPECYRDRKCQVDEQAQDTISRLVREVNSFWRHEELGSNIRPNVFVDTLFADEEVVKEQIDTAYKDREIYRSEMKEAIEWKDANNGNYEKLLQVSSRWQKIALERIETPYWYPLTGRSWAAAYWRVANDASSGGAGMVFTMFFDYILEELREAQEKPAPKFVDIYGVQYYSWSAPQDKPWRGQLVNVKFLMAPRGKNGAEVLSADMLYPNATKQFGWHPAGLVKDSDRPKITIGETRQYLVYSVRFRKAQTTAFILLDPEISEEDKQVILDIYS
;
A
#
# COMPACT_ATOMS: atom_id res chain seq x y z
N MET A 1 -5.84 -11.52 -47.09
CA MET A 1 -6.78 -10.55 -46.47
C MET A 1 -6.14 -10.06 -45.18
N ASN A 2 -5.38 -8.95 -45.23
CA ASN A 2 -4.66 -8.39 -44.07
C ASN A 2 -5.45 -7.28 -43.38
N PHE A 3 -6.66 -7.59 -42.94
CA PHE A 3 -7.50 -6.63 -42.24
C PHE A 3 -8.13 -7.36 -41.07
N LEU A 4 -7.55 -7.20 -39.87
CA LEU A 4 -8.19 -7.35 -38.54
C LEU A 4 -7.17 -7.57 -37.38
N GLY A 5 -5.86 -7.48 -37.61
CA GLY A 5 -4.87 -7.62 -36.53
C GLY A 5 -4.77 -9.03 -35.95
N LEU A 6 -5.21 -10.04 -36.69
CA LEU A 6 -4.92 -11.44 -36.39
C LEU A 6 -3.43 -11.70 -36.60
N PRO A 7 -2.81 -12.61 -35.80
CA PRO A 7 -1.38 -12.85 -35.88
C PRO A 7 -1.01 -13.30 -37.29
N LEU A 8 0.08 -12.72 -37.81
CA LEU A 8 0.49 -12.97 -39.19
C LEU A 8 0.95 -14.42 -39.30
N VAL A 9 0.33 -15.14 -40.24
CA VAL A 9 0.79 -16.45 -40.66
C VAL A 9 1.91 -16.22 -41.67
N ASP A 10 3.07 -16.82 -41.43
CA ASP A 10 4.16 -16.77 -42.40
C ASP A 10 3.83 -17.55 -43.68
N ASP A 11 4.70 -17.45 -44.68
CA ASP A 11 4.51 -18.10 -45.99
C ASP A 11 4.48 -19.64 -45.90
N GLU A 12 4.82 -20.22 -44.74
CA GLU A 12 4.81 -21.66 -44.46
C GLU A 12 3.59 -22.11 -43.62
N GLY A 13 2.73 -21.19 -43.20
CA GLY A 13 1.50 -21.51 -42.46
C GLY A 13 1.64 -21.44 -40.94
N TYR A 14 2.76 -20.96 -40.38
CA TYR A 14 2.99 -20.87 -38.94
C TYR A 14 2.68 -19.48 -38.39
N ILE A 15 2.03 -19.46 -37.22
CA ILE A 15 1.67 -18.24 -36.49
C ILE A 15 2.87 -17.82 -35.64
N ASN A 16 3.33 -16.58 -35.79
CA ASN A 16 4.43 -16.05 -34.99
C ASN A 16 4.06 -15.96 -33.49
N GLU A 17 4.77 -16.69 -32.63
CA GLU A 17 4.45 -16.81 -31.18
C GLU A 17 4.43 -15.46 -30.44
N SER A 18 5.19 -14.47 -30.92
CA SER A 18 5.19 -13.12 -30.34
C SER A 18 3.86 -12.39 -30.52
N ASP A 19 3.08 -12.74 -31.54
CA ASP A 19 1.83 -12.06 -31.90
C ASP A 19 0.60 -12.71 -31.25
N VAL A 20 0.73 -13.95 -30.78
CA VAL A 20 -0.36 -14.73 -30.16
C VAL A 20 -0.86 -14.09 -28.85
N ASN A 21 0.00 -13.32 -28.18
CA ASN A 21 -0.35 -12.63 -26.93
C ASN A 21 -0.73 -11.15 -27.11
N LEU A 22 -0.75 -10.62 -28.34
CA LEU A 22 -1.07 -9.21 -28.56
C LEU A 22 -2.60 -9.00 -28.49
N PRO A 23 -3.10 -8.20 -27.53
CA PRO A 23 -4.51 -7.88 -27.46
C PRO A 23 -4.93 -6.96 -28.62
N VAL A 24 -5.96 -7.37 -29.36
CA VAL A 24 -6.49 -6.66 -30.54
C VAL A 24 -7.74 -5.88 -30.17
N GLN A 25 -7.78 -4.59 -30.51
CA GLN A 25 -9.01 -3.81 -30.38
C GLN A 25 -9.97 -4.12 -31.53
N PHE A 26 -11.24 -4.37 -31.21
CA PHE A 26 -12.28 -4.58 -32.21
C PHE A 26 -13.40 -3.55 -32.10
N ARG A 27 -14.11 -3.38 -33.21
CA ARG A 27 -15.35 -2.62 -33.29
C ARG A 27 -16.34 -3.42 -34.14
N VAL A 28 -17.55 -3.61 -33.64
CA VAL A 28 -18.63 -4.29 -34.37
C VAL A 28 -19.68 -3.28 -34.75
N ALA A 29 -20.09 -3.30 -36.01
CA ALA A 29 -21.24 -2.58 -36.50
C ALA A 29 -22.24 -3.56 -37.11
N GLU A 30 -23.52 -3.37 -36.81
CA GLU A 30 -24.63 -4.07 -37.45
C GLU A 30 -25.48 -3.00 -38.13
N PHE A 31 -25.82 -3.20 -39.41
CA PHE A 31 -26.53 -2.21 -40.24
C PHE A 31 -25.96 -0.79 -40.16
N GLN A 32 -24.63 -0.66 -40.24
CA GLN A 32 -23.88 0.61 -40.13
C GLN A 32 -23.99 1.32 -38.77
N LYS A 33 -24.56 0.68 -37.75
CA LYS A 33 -24.64 1.20 -36.38
C LYS A 33 -23.62 0.48 -35.51
N TRP A 34 -22.77 1.22 -34.81
CA TRP A 34 -21.80 0.66 -33.87
C TRP A 34 -22.51 -0.01 -32.69
N ILE A 35 -22.46 -1.35 -32.65
CA ILE A 35 -23.10 -2.17 -31.61
C ILE A 35 -22.11 -2.73 -30.59
N GLY A 36 -20.80 -2.61 -30.80
CA GLY A 36 -19.82 -3.09 -29.83
C GLY A 36 -18.43 -2.55 -30.07
N LYS A 37 -17.65 -2.44 -28.99
CA LYS A 37 -16.21 -2.21 -29.05
C LYS A 37 -15.56 -2.87 -27.84
N GLY A 38 -14.35 -3.36 -28.02
CA GLY A 38 -13.62 -3.99 -26.93
C GLY A 38 -12.22 -4.39 -27.35
N THR A 39 -11.59 -5.19 -26.49
CA THR A 39 -10.27 -5.76 -26.71
C THR A 39 -10.41 -7.27 -26.65
N ILE A 40 -9.91 -7.98 -27.66
CA ILE A 40 -9.87 -9.44 -27.72
C ILE A 40 -8.42 -9.85 -27.50
N SER A 41 -8.21 -10.86 -26.68
CA SER A 41 -6.92 -11.56 -26.57
C SER A 41 -7.19 -13.04 -26.72
N TYR A 42 -6.21 -13.77 -27.25
CA TYR A 42 -6.26 -15.22 -27.26
C TYR A 42 -6.29 -15.76 -25.82
N ASN A 43 -7.08 -16.82 -25.60
CA ASN A 43 -7.22 -17.48 -24.31
C ASN A 43 -7.09 -18.99 -24.51
N PRO A 44 -5.90 -19.59 -24.27
CA PRO A 44 -5.64 -21.00 -24.56
C PRO A 44 -6.51 -21.96 -23.72
N LYS A 45 -7.16 -21.47 -22.67
CA LYS A 45 -8.11 -22.26 -21.86
C LYS A 45 -9.40 -22.61 -22.61
N LEU A 46 -9.65 -22.00 -23.78
CA LEU A 46 -10.85 -22.21 -24.58
C LEU A 46 -10.62 -23.07 -25.83
N ASP A 47 -9.38 -23.49 -26.12
CA ASP A 47 -9.04 -24.20 -27.35
C ASP A 47 -9.76 -25.55 -27.51
N THR A 48 -10.03 -26.23 -26.39
CA THR A 48 -10.75 -27.51 -26.39
C THR A 48 -12.26 -27.34 -26.18
N SER A 49 -12.75 -26.11 -26.09
CA SER A 49 -14.16 -25.83 -25.77
C SER A 49 -15.09 -25.91 -26.98
N GLY A 50 -14.55 -25.92 -28.19
CA GLY A 50 -15.31 -25.88 -29.44
C GLY A 50 -15.93 -24.51 -29.77
N TYR A 51 -15.59 -23.48 -28.99
CA TYR A 51 -16.00 -22.11 -29.26
C TYR A 51 -14.84 -21.32 -29.88
N ASP A 52 -15.09 -20.69 -31.03
CA ASP A 52 -14.07 -19.90 -31.74
C ASP A 52 -13.83 -18.53 -31.08
N MET A 53 -14.83 -17.99 -30.37
CA MET A 53 -14.78 -16.65 -29.78
C MET A 53 -15.76 -16.50 -28.61
N ALA A 54 -15.30 -15.90 -27.51
CA ALA A 54 -16.15 -15.52 -26.39
C ALA A 54 -16.16 -13.99 -26.22
N ILE A 55 -17.32 -13.35 -26.35
CA ILE A 55 -17.48 -11.90 -26.20
C ILE A 55 -18.28 -11.62 -24.92
N PRO A 56 -17.71 -10.89 -23.94
CA PRO A 56 -18.47 -10.44 -22.78
C PRO A 56 -19.63 -9.53 -23.22
N LEU A 57 -20.82 -9.75 -22.65
CA LEU A 57 -22.02 -8.94 -22.92
C LEU A 57 -21.79 -7.44 -22.69
N THR A 58 -20.89 -7.08 -21.78
CA THR A 58 -20.47 -5.69 -21.50
C THR A 58 -19.76 -4.99 -22.66
N SER A 59 -19.21 -5.75 -23.61
CA SER A 59 -18.58 -5.21 -24.84
C SER A 59 -19.60 -4.86 -25.93
N LEU A 60 -20.86 -5.23 -25.75
CA LEU A 60 -21.97 -4.91 -26.64
C LEU A 60 -22.80 -3.76 -26.07
N LYS A 61 -23.11 -2.76 -26.89
CA LYS A 61 -24.02 -1.68 -26.56
C LYS A 61 -25.46 -2.20 -26.68
N GLU A 62 -26.11 -2.33 -25.53
CA GLU A 62 -27.57 -2.50 -25.35
C GLU A 62 -28.15 -3.85 -25.78
N LEU A 63 -27.99 -4.86 -24.91
CA LEU A 63 -29.08 -5.78 -24.64
C LEU A 63 -29.92 -5.21 -23.49
N PRO A 64 -31.26 -5.34 -23.51
CA PRO A 64 -32.18 -4.56 -22.68
C PRO A 64 -32.13 -5.02 -21.22
N LEU A 65 -31.11 -4.59 -20.51
CA LEU A 65 -31.01 -4.65 -19.06
C LEU A 65 -31.59 -3.35 -18.51
N GLY A 66 -32.87 -3.38 -18.14
CA GLY A 66 -33.54 -2.42 -17.25
C GLY A 66 -33.20 -0.94 -17.48
N ASN A 67 -33.83 -0.30 -18.48
CA ASN A 67 -33.78 1.15 -18.66
C ASN A 67 -34.52 1.87 -17.52
N TYR A 68 -33.85 2.11 -16.40
CA TYR A 68 -34.25 3.12 -15.44
C TYR A 68 -33.49 4.41 -15.75
N THR A 69 -33.90 5.12 -16.81
CA THR A 69 -33.68 6.57 -17.05
C THR A 69 -34.06 6.89 -18.48
N VAL A 70 -34.81 7.98 -18.67
CA VAL A 70 -35.08 8.55 -19.98
C VAL A 70 -33.74 8.91 -20.61
N LYS A 71 -33.35 8.23 -21.70
CA LYS A 71 -32.17 8.63 -22.48
C LYS A 71 -32.46 9.95 -23.16
N PHE A 72 -31.72 10.98 -22.79
CA PHE A 72 -31.76 12.26 -23.47
C PHE A 72 -31.14 12.12 -24.89
N PRO A 73 -31.82 12.53 -25.97
CA PRO A 73 -31.28 12.43 -27.34
C PRO A 73 -30.01 13.28 -27.57
N ASN A 74 -29.10 12.89 -28.45
CA ASN A 74 -27.86 13.67 -28.65
C ASN A 74 -28.15 15.09 -29.21
N VAL A 75 -27.87 16.13 -28.42
CA VAL A 75 -27.94 17.54 -28.86
C VAL A 75 -26.54 18.03 -29.22
N ALA A 76 -26.39 18.60 -30.42
CA ALA A 76 -25.11 19.12 -30.90
C ALA A 76 -24.57 20.24 -29.98
N LEU A 77 -23.27 20.19 -29.69
CA LEU A 77 -22.58 21.24 -28.95
C LEU A 77 -22.57 22.54 -29.77
N THR A 78 -22.98 23.64 -29.14
CA THR A 78 -23.01 24.97 -29.77
C THR A 78 -21.89 25.84 -29.21
N GLY A 79 -21.05 26.38 -30.10
CA GLY A 79 -19.94 27.30 -29.78
C GLY A 79 -18.55 26.74 -30.13
N ASP A 80 -17.53 27.61 -30.03
CA ASP A 80 -16.13 27.24 -30.27
C ASP A 80 -15.55 26.38 -29.13
N LEU A 81 -14.46 25.65 -29.42
CA LEU A 81 -13.80 24.73 -28.50
C LEU A 81 -13.51 25.35 -27.12
N LYS A 82 -13.14 26.63 -27.07
CA LYS A 82 -12.91 27.38 -25.82
C LYS A 82 -14.18 27.53 -24.97
N VAL A 83 -15.33 27.78 -25.60
CA VAL A 83 -16.63 27.93 -24.94
C VAL A 83 -17.12 26.57 -24.43
N ILE A 84 -16.95 25.52 -25.23
CA ILE A 84 -17.27 24.13 -24.85
C ILE A 84 -16.42 23.71 -23.65
N THR A 85 -15.11 23.97 -23.70
CA THR A 85 -14.16 23.63 -22.62
C THR A 85 -14.45 24.41 -21.34
N SER A 86 -14.74 25.70 -21.43
CA SER A 86 -15.12 26.54 -20.28
C SER A 86 -16.43 26.07 -19.61
N ARG A 87 -17.43 25.64 -20.41
CA ARG A 87 -18.68 25.05 -19.89
C ARG A 87 -18.43 23.72 -19.19
N SER A 88 -17.57 22.85 -19.72
CA SER A 88 -17.21 21.58 -19.08
C SER A 88 -16.33 21.71 -17.83
N MET A 89 -15.66 22.85 -17.65
CA MET A 89 -14.84 23.15 -16.46
C MET A 89 -15.66 23.60 -15.24
N HIS A 90 -16.97 23.80 -15.36
CA HIS A 90 -17.83 24.02 -14.20
C HIS A 90 -17.98 22.68 -13.46
N ASP A 91 -17.55 22.61 -12.19
CA ASP A 91 -17.58 21.41 -11.34
C ASP A 91 -19.01 20.98 -10.92
N ARG A 92 -19.89 20.84 -11.91
CA ARG A 92 -21.27 20.37 -11.71
C ARG A 92 -21.29 18.92 -11.26
N THR A 93 -20.34 18.11 -11.74
CA THR A 93 -20.17 16.72 -11.34
C THR A 93 -19.84 16.59 -9.85
N GLY A 94 -18.92 17.39 -9.32
CA GLY A 94 -18.58 17.40 -7.90
C GLY A 94 -19.74 17.87 -7.01
N ILE A 95 -20.49 18.88 -7.46
CA ILE A 95 -21.69 19.37 -6.74
C ILE A 95 -22.77 18.28 -6.69
N VAL A 96 -23.09 17.64 -7.82
CA VAL A 96 -24.10 16.57 -7.87
C VAL A 96 -23.68 15.38 -7.01
N ALA A 97 -22.43 14.94 -7.13
CA ALA A 97 -21.90 13.83 -6.35
C ALA A 97 -21.96 14.11 -4.83
N SER A 98 -21.65 15.34 -4.42
CA SER A 98 -21.77 15.80 -3.03
C SER A 98 -23.22 15.74 -2.53
N LEU A 99 -24.20 16.18 -3.34
CA LEU A 99 -25.62 16.11 -2.98
C LEU A 99 -26.14 14.67 -2.91
N ILE A 100 -25.68 13.78 -3.81
CA ILE A 100 -26.02 12.34 -3.75
C ILE A 100 -25.47 11.71 -2.48
N ALA A 101 -24.20 11.98 -2.16
CA ALA A 101 -23.58 11.52 -0.91
C ALA A 101 -24.37 12.03 0.30
N LYS A 102 -24.81 13.30 0.27
CA LYS A 102 -25.66 13.87 1.31
C LYS A 102 -26.98 13.15 1.48
N ALA A 103 -27.72 12.98 0.38
CA ALA A 103 -29.02 12.31 0.39
C ALA A 103 -28.91 10.87 0.91
N LYS A 104 -27.87 10.13 0.50
CA LYS A 104 -27.65 8.74 0.95
C LYS A 104 -27.29 8.64 2.43
N ALA A 105 -26.44 9.53 2.93
CA ALA A 105 -26.06 9.46 4.35
C ALA A 105 -27.22 9.86 5.29
N SER A 106 -28.15 10.70 4.81
CA SER A 106 -29.35 11.06 5.55
C SER A 106 -30.55 10.14 5.30
N ASN A 107 -30.38 9.03 4.57
CA ASN A 107 -31.47 8.14 4.13
C ASN A 107 -32.63 8.89 3.44
N SER A 108 -32.32 9.98 2.76
CA SER A 108 -33.29 10.87 2.10
C SER A 108 -33.38 10.63 0.59
N GLU A 109 -32.67 9.65 0.05
CA GLU A 109 -32.61 9.36 -1.39
C GLU A 109 -33.99 9.11 -2.01
N ASN A 110 -34.90 8.49 -1.26
CA ASN A 110 -36.25 8.13 -1.71
C ASN A 110 -37.30 9.20 -1.38
N VAL A 111 -36.92 10.33 -0.78
CA VAL A 111 -37.85 11.44 -0.52
C VAL A 111 -38.27 12.04 -1.86
N VAL A 112 -39.58 12.15 -2.06
CA VAL A 112 -40.16 12.77 -3.26
C VAL A 112 -40.24 14.28 -3.05
N LEU A 113 -39.65 15.04 -3.97
CA LEU A 113 -39.74 16.49 -4.02
C LEU A 113 -40.46 16.93 -5.29
N LYS A 114 -41.19 18.04 -5.18
CA LYS A 114 -41.77 18.71 -6.34
C LYS A 114 -40.70 19.60 -6.97
N ILE A 115 -40.00 19.06 -7.97
CA ILE A 115 -38.88 19.71 -8.65
C ILE A 115 -39.40 20.84 -9.55
N PRO A 116 -38.92 22.09 -9.40
CA PRO A 116 -39.30 23.20 -10.25
C PRO A 116 -38.78 23.05 -11.70
N PRO A 117 -39.47 23.67 -12.68
CA PRO A 117 -39.00 23.78 -14.05
C PRO A 117 -37.59 24.36 -14.14
N GLY A 118 -36.78 23.83 -15.05
CA GLY A 118 -35.42 24.28 -15.33
C GLY A 118 -34.67 23.29 -16.23
N GLY A 119 -33.68 23.78 -16.97
CA GLY A 119 -33.07 22.99 -18.04
C GLY A 119 -34.09 22.61 -19.11
N GLU A 120 -34.19 21.33 -19.45
CA GLU A 120 -35.21 20.78 -20.36
C GLU A 120 -36.57 20.54 -19.71
N GLN A 121 -36.65 20.54 -18.37
CA GLN A 121 -37.89 20.30 -17.65
C GLN A 121 -38.74 21.58 -17.68
N LYS A 122 -39.88 21.53 -18.39
CA LYS A 122 -40.76 22.70 -18.60
C LYS A 122 -41.83 22.88 -17.52
N GLU A 123 -42.17 21.81 -16.80
CA GLU A 123 -43.23 21.79 -15.81
C GLU A 123 -42.71 21.29 -14.46
N TRP A 124 -43.46 21.53 -13.39
CA TRP A 124 -43.14 20.97 -12.09
C TRP A 124 -43.31 19.45 -12.12
N GLN A 125 -42.33 18.71 -11.63
CA GLN A 125 -42.36 17.25 -11.66
C GLN A 125 -42.05 16.69 -10.28
N GLU A 126 -42.85 15.72 -9.84
CA GLU A 126 -42.55 14.96 -8.63
C GLU A 126 -41.52 13.88 -8.95
N MET A 127 -40.39 13.92 -8.26
CA MET A 127 -39.29 12.99 -8.44
C MET A 127 -38.66 12.68 -7.09
N THR A 128 -38.13 11.47 -6.93
CA THR A 128 -37.25 11.22 -5.78
C THR A 128 -35.96 12.04 -5.92
N ILE A 129 -35.36 12.39 -4.79
CA ILE A 129 -34.08 13.12 -4.77
C ILE A 129 -33.02 12.37 -5.59
N ILE A 130 -32.96 11.03 -5.48
CA ILE A 130 -31.97 10.24 -6.20
C ILE A 130 -32.21 10.16 -7.70
N GLU A 131 -33.47 10.10 -8.14
CA GLU A 131 -33.80 10.13 -9.57
C GLU A 131 -33.43 11.47 -10.19
N PHE A 132 -33.76 12.59 -9.52
CA PHE A 132 -33.40 13.92 -9.99
C PHE A 132 -31.88 14.09 -10.05
N LEU A 133 -31.17 13.81 -8.95
CA LEU A 133 -29.72 13.96 -8.91
C LEU A 133 -29.00 13.00 -9.87
N GLY A 134 -29.50 11.78 -10.05
CA GLY A 134 -28.99 10.82 -11.02
C GLY A 134 -29.10 11.31 -12.46
N GLN A 135 -30.24 11.88 -12.84
CA GLN A 135 -30.40 12.53 -14.15
C GLN A 135 -29.45 13.70 -14.32
N GLN A 136 -29.30 14.55 -13.31
CA GLN A 136 -28.39 15.69 -13.38
C GLN A 136 -26.91 15.28 -13.43
N LEU A 137 -26.53 14.16 -12.77
CA LEU A 137 -25.19 13.59 -12.87
C LEU A 137 -24.90 13.12 -14.29
N GLN A 138 -25.86 12.43 -14.91
CA GLN A 138 -25.73 11.98 -16.30
C GLN A 138 -25.52 13.17 -17.24
N ILE A 139 -26.33 14.22 -17.09
CA ILE A 139 -26.18 15.47 -17.87
C ILE A 139 -24.80 16.09 -17.65
N ALA A 140 -24.30 16.14 -16.40
CA ALA A 140 -23.00 16.72 -16.08
C ALA A 140 -21.84 15.91 -16.70
N VAL A 141 -21.89 14.58 -16.62
CA VAL A 141 -20.89 13.67 -17.20
C VAL A 141 -20.90 13.72 -18.74
N ASP A 142 -22.08 13.83 -19.35
CA ASP A 142 -22.24 13.92 -20.80
C ASP A 142 -22.18 15.34 -21.35
N SER A 143 -21.77 16.34 -20.55
CA SER A 143 -21.63 17.74 -20.98
C SER A 143 -20.63 17.95 -22.13
N LEU A 144 -19.65 17.03 -22.27
CA LEU A 144 -18.71 17.00 -23.40
C LEU A 144 -19.26 16.30 -24.65
N LYS A 145 -20.43 15.64 -24.56
CA LYS A 145 -21.06 14.91 -25.67
C LYS A 145 -22.40 15.53 -26.09
N SER A 146 -23.03 16.29 -25.20
CA SER A 146 -24.37 16.85 -25.39
C SER A 146 -24.51 18.19 -24.66
N ALA A 147 -25.19 19.14 -25.28
CA ALA A 147 -25.35 20.51 -24.75
C ALA A 147 -26.51 20.65 -23.74
N TYR A 148 -26.85 19.59 -23.00
CA TYR A 148 -28.03 19.64 -22.13
C TYR A 148 -27.85 20.59 -20.95
N PRO A 149 -28.77 21.55 -20.76
CA PRO A 149 -28.72 22.44 -19.61
C PRO A 149 -29.16 21.70 -18.34
N ASN A 150 -28.35 21.78 -17.30
CA ASN A 150 -28.69 21.32 -15.97
C ASN A 150 -29.88 22.11 -15.36
N ASN A 151 -30.75 21.44 -14.60
CA ASN A 151 -31.87 22.08 -13.91
C ASN A 151 -31.41 22.77 -12.61
N GLN A 152 -30.94 24.02 -12.72
CA GLN A 152 -30.45 24.80 -11.58
C GLN A 152 -31.51 25.03 -10.50
N ASN A 153 -32.78 25.22 -10.89
CA ASN A 153 -33.86 25.43 -9.93
C ASN A 153 -34.10 24.17 -9.09
N GLY A 154 -34.05 23.00 -9.72
CA GLY A 154 -34.12 21.71 -9.04
C GLY A 154 -32.93 21.49 -8.10
N PHE A 155 -31.71 21.89 -8.51
CA PHE A 155 -30.54 21.85 -7.62
C PHE A 155 -30.72 22.70 -6.38
N ASN A 156 -31.24 23.92 -6.52
CA ASN A 156 -31.48 24.80 -5.39
C ASN A 156 -32.54 24.21 -4.44
N CYS A 157 -33.59 23.59 -5.00
CA CYS A 157 -34.61 22.89 -4.22
C CYS A 157 -34.04 21.72 -3.40
N VAL A 158 -33.26 20.84 -4.02
CA VAL A 158 -32.63 19.70 -3.33
C VAL A 158 -31.55 20.17 -2.35
N SER A 159 -30.78 21.21 -2.71
CA SER A 159 -29.73 21.76 -1.84
C SER A 159 -30.31 22.41 -0.59
N GLU A 160 -31.44 23.12 -0.71
CA GLU A 160 -32.11 23.71 0.45
C GLU A 160 -32.69 22.62 1.36
N PHE A 161 -33.24 21.54 0.77
CA PHE A 161 -33.70 20.38 1.55
C PHE A 161 -32.55 19.70 2.33
N LEU A 162 -31.36 19.58 1.72
CA LEU A 162 -30.20 18.91 2.31
C LEU A 162 -29.26 19.85 3.10
N LYS A 163 -29.66 21.10 3.32
CA LYS A 163 -28.77 22.16 3.84
C LYS A 163 -28.29 21.89 5.26
N ASP A 164 -29.19 21.45 6.13
CA ASP A 164 -28.91 21.22 7.55
C ASP A 164 -28.25 19.87 7.83
N ILE A 165 -28.17 19.00 6.82
CA ILE A 165 -27.51 17.70 6.91
C ILE A 165 -26.00 17.90 6.85
N LYS A 166 -25.35 17.71 7.99
CA LYS A 166 -23.90 17.73 8.14
C LYS A 166 -23.36 16.31 8.15
N ILE A 167 -22.42 16.03 7.26
CA ILE A 167 -21.75 14.73 7.15
C ILE A 167 -20.27 14.96 7.42
N PRO A 168 -19.78 14.58 8.61
CA PRO A 168 -18.41 14.87 9.04
C PRO A 168 -17.35 14.36 8.05
N TRP A 169 -17.51 13.14 7.53
CA TRP A 169 -16.52 12.53 6.63
C TRP A 169 -16.44 13.23 5.27
N LEU A 170 -17.52 13.86 4.81
CA LEU A 170 -17.56 14.54 3.52
C LEU A 170 -16.73 15.83 3.53
N SER A 171 -16.74 16.56 4.65
CA SER A 171 -15.83 17.68 4.88
C SER A 171 -14.38 17.22 5.03
N ASP A 172 -14.18 16.09 5.72
CA ASP A 172 -12.85 15.61 6.05
C ASP A 172 -12.12 14.96 4.87
N PHE A 173 -12.86 14.43 3.90
CA PHE A 173 -12.29 13.89 2.67
C PHE A 173 -11.43 14.92 1.90
N LYS A 174 -11.74 16.22 2.04
CA LYS A 174 -10.97 17.30 1.42
C LYS A 174 -9.90 17.90 2.36
N ASN A 175 -9.80 17.42 3.59
CA ASN A 175 -8.83 17.92 4.56
C ASN A 175 -7.48 17.18 4.40
N PRO A 176 -6.37 17.87 4.08
CA PRO A 176 -5.05 17.26 3.92
C PRO A 176 -4.51 16.54 5.17
N GLU A 177 -5.03 16.85 6.36
CA GLU A 177 -4.63 16.22 7.62
C GLU A 177 -5.32 14.86 7.86
N CYS A 178 -6.40 14.59 7.12
CA CYS A 178 -7.17 13.35 7.23
C CYS A 178 -6.32 12.15 6.81
N TYR A 179 -6.26 11.14 7.66
CA TYR A 179 -5.39 9.95 7.59
C TYR A 179 -3.89 10.21 7.59
N ARG A 180 -3.43 11.46 7.52
CA ARG A 180 -2.03 11.81 7.81
C ARG A 180 -1.79 11.87 9.31
N ASP A 181 -2.52 12.77 9.98
CA ASP A 181 -2.26 13.08 11.40
C ASP A 181 -3.36 12.55 12.31
N ARG A 182 -4.56 12.36 11.77
CA ARG A 182 -5.75 11.91 12.50
C ARG A 182 -6.69 11.10 11.63
N LYS A 183 -7.57 10.33 12.27
CA LYS A 183 -8.66 9.59 11.59
C LYS A 183 -9.64 10.53 10.89
N CYS A 184 -10.30 10.01 9.87
CA CYS A 184 -11.41 10.69 9.21
C CYS A 184 -12.58 10.83 10.19
N GLN A 185 -13.19 12.01 10.29
CA GLN A 185 -14.34 12.20 11.15
C GLN A 185 -15.55 11.45 10.60
N VAL A 186 -16.24 10.71 11.46
CA VAL A 186 -17.45 9.98 11.10
C VAL A 186 -18.40 9.96 12.29
N ASP A 187 -19.70 10.07 12.02
CA ASP A 187 -20.72 9.87 13.05
C ASP A 187 -20.80 8.37 13.40
N GLU A 188 -20.59 8.05 14.67
CA GLU A 188 -20.59 6.66 15.17
C GLU A 188 -21.95 5.98 14.98
N GLN A 189 -23.04 6.74 14.97
CA GLN A 189 -24.40 6.24 14.84
C GLN A 189 -24.87 6.08 13.38
N ALA A 190 -24.10 6.60 12.42
CA ALA A 190 -24.47 6.58 11.01
C ALA A 190 -24.58 5.15 10.45
N GLN A 191 -25.72 4.84 9.87
CA GLN A 191 -26.05 3.51 9.31
C GLN A 191 -25.80 3.41 7.81
N ASP A 192 -25.46 4.51 7.14
CA ASP A 192 -25.21 4.49 5.71
C ASP A 192 -23.93 3.72 5.37
N THR A 193 -23.89 3.22 4.14
CA THR A 193 -22.81 2.34 3.67
C THR A 193 -21.45 3.04 3.70
N ILE A 194 -21.39 4.34 3.37
CA ILE A 194 -20.13 5.06 3.27
C ILE A 194 -19.59 5.35 4.66
N SER A 195 -20.41 5.80 5.61
CA SER A 195 -19.98 6.01 7.00
C SER A 195 -19.53 4.70 7.65
N ARG A 196 -20.16 3.55 7.34
CA ARG A 196 -19.68 2.23 7.77
C ARG A 196 -18.30 1.90 7.21
N LEU A 197 -18.06 2.15 5.92
CA LEU A 197 -16.74 1.96 5.30
C LEU A 197 -15.69 2.88 5.92
N VAL A 198 -16.01 4.15 6.15
CA VAL A 198 -15.09 5.11 6.81
C VAL A 198 -14.76 4.64 8.22
N ARG A 199 -15.73 4.14 9.00
CA ARG A 199 -15.48 3.54 10.33
C ARG A 199 -14.54 2.35 10.26
N GLU A 200 -14.74 1.48 9.28
CA GLU A 200 -13.89 0.32 9.07
C GLU A 200 -12.45 0.74 8.74
N VAL A 201 -12.25 1.68 7.81
CA VAL A 201 -10.93 2.24 7.48
C VAL A 201 -10.28 2.92 8.69
N ASN A 202 -11.06 3.69 9.46
CA ASN A 202 -10.62 4.31 10.71
C ASN A 202 -10.16 3.28 11.76
N SER A 203 -10.66 2.05 11.74
CA SER A 203 -10.22 0.99 12.66
C SER A 203 -8.79 0.52 12.37
N PHE A 204 -8.37 0.57 11.10
CA PHE A 204 -7.01 0.23 10.66
C PHE A 204 -6.02 1.37 10.80
N TRP A 205 -6.51 2.62 10.85
CA TRP A 205 -5.62 3.77 11.03
C TRP A 205 -5.00 3.78 12.43
N ARG A 206 -3.68 3.96 12.46
CA ARG A 206 -2.84 4.12 13.65
C ARG A 206 -2.09 5.44 13.52
N HIS A 207 -1.95 6.18 14.61
CA HIS A 207 -1.10 7.35 14.64
C HIS A 207 0.37 6.91 14.55
N GLU A 208 1.17 7.61 13.73
CA GLU A 208 2.61 7.34 13.63
C GLU A 208 3.33 7.85 14.88
N GLU A 209 3.34 7.05 15.94
CA GLU A 209 4.18 7.34 17.10
C GLU A 209 5.61 6.88 16.85
N LEU A 210 6.40 7.68 16.13
CA LEU A 210 7.81 7.40 15.84
C LEU A 210 8.65 7.21 17.11
N GLY A 211 8.24 7.78 18.25
CA GLY A 211 8.94 7.68 19.53
C GLY A 211 8.61 6.43 20.37
N SER A 212 7.51 5.72 20.09
CA SER A 212 7.08 4.53 20.85
C SER A 212 7.10 3.26 19.98
N ASN A 213 6.92 3.38 18.66
CA ASN A 213 6.94 2.27 17.70
C ASN A 213 8.35 1.93 17.18
N ILE A 214 9.35 2.75 17.49
CA ILE A 214 10.75 2.48 17.18
C ILE A 214 11.50 2.47 18.51
N ARG A 215 11.53 1.31 19.17
CA ARG A 215 12.51 1.11 20.24
C ARG A 215 13.89 1.04 19.59
N PRO A 216 14.91 1.76 20.09
CA PRO A 216 16.28 1.62 19.56
C PRO A 216 16.75 0.17 19.52
N ASN A 217 16.25 -0.68 20.44
CA ASN A 217 16.53 -2.12 20.52
C ASN A 217 16.19 -2.87 19.22
N VAL A 218 15.30 -2.34 18.40
CA VAL A 218 14.96 -2.86 17.07
C VAL A 218 16.17 -2.85 16.13
N PHE A 219 17.12 -1.94 16.33
CA PHE A 219 18.31 -1.78 15.49
C PHE A 219 19.51 -2.58 15.98
N VAL A 220 19.43 -3.27 17.13
CA VAL A 220 20.58 -4.02 17.68
C VAL A 220 21.11 -5.05 16.67
N ASP A 221 20.21 -5.67 15.90
CA ASP A 221 20.54 -6.71 14.91
C ASP A 221 20.43 -6.22 13.45
N THR A 222 20.35 -4.91 13.20
CA THR A 222 20.21 -4.40 11.81
C THR A 222 21.52 -4.27 11.07
N LEU A 223 22.62 -4.00 11.78
CA LEU A 223 23.98 -3.95 11.22
C LEU A 223 24.87 -4.91 11.99
N PHE A 224 25.84 -5.53 11.31
CA PHE A 224 26.80 -6.46 11.92
C PHE A 224 26.15 -7.65 12.66
N ALA A 225 25.02 -8.13 12.16
CA ALA A 225 24.29 -9.23 12.79
C ALA A 225 25.02 -10.58 12.68
N ASP A 226 25.84 -10.73 11.65
CA ASP A 226 26.71 -11.88 11.38
C ASP A 226 28.02 -11.85 12.18
N GLU A 227 28.34 -10.71 12.82
CA GLU A 227 29.60 -10.54 13.52
C GLU A 227 29.53 -11.10 14.95
N GLU A 228 30.44 -11.99 15.31
CA GLU A 228 30.55 -12.46 16.69
C GLU A 228 31.26 -11.40 17.55
N VAL A 229 30.65 -11.07 18.69
CA VAL A 229 31.17 -10.07 19.62
C VAL A 229 31.38 -10.73 20.97
N VAL A 230 32.55 -10.48 21.56
CA VAL A 230 32.91 -10.99 22.88
C VAL A 230 32.42 -10.09 24.01
N LYS A 231 32.30 -10.66 25.21
CA LYS A 231 31.77 -9.96 26.38
C LYS A 231 32.62 -8.74 26.76
N GLU A 232 33.94 -8.82 26.63
CA GLU A 232 34.86 -7.75 26.97
C GLU A 232 34.64 -6.49 26.11
N GLN A 233 34.30 -6.67 24.82
CA GLN A 233 33.97 -5.55 23.92
C GLN A 233 32.66 -4.89 24.33
N ILE A 234 31.64 -5.68 24.67
CA ILE A 234 30.33 -5.18 25.15
C ILE A 234 30.49 -4.41 26.47
N ASP A 235 31.20 -4.98 27.44
CA ASP A 235 31.43 -4.35 28.75
C ASP A 235 32.21 -3.03 28.61
N THR A 236 33.17 -2.98 27.68
CA THR A 236 33.92 -1.77 27.35
C THR A 236 33.01 -0.73 26.68
N ALA A 237 32.21 -1.13 25.69
CA ALA A 237 31.29 -0.25 24.99
C ALA A 237 30.23 0.36 25.93
N TYR A 238 29.74 -0.37 26.93
CA TYR A 238 28.83 0.20 27.94
C TYR A 238 29.50 1.28 28.77
N LYS A 239 30.72 1.04 29.25
CA LYS A 239 31.49 2.04 30.02
C LYS A 239 31.74 3.29 29.19
N ASP A 240 32.20 3.10 27.97
CA ASP A 240 32.52 4.18 27.05
C ASP A 240 31.28 4.99 26.68
N ARG A 241 30.12 4.34 26.49
CA ARG A 241 28.83 5.01 26.26
C ARG A 241 28.45 5.99 27.35
N GLU A 242 28.58 5.59 28.62
CA GLU A 242 28.21 6.47 29.74
C GLU A 242 29.18 7.65 29.86
N ILE A 243 30.47 7.44 29.60
CA ILE A 243 31.47 8.54 29.58
C ILE A 243 31.17 9.50 28.42
N TYR A 244 30.96 8.98 27.21
CA TYR A 244 30.62 9.78 26.03
C TYR A 244 29.39 10.65 26.28
N ARG A 245 28.34 10.08 26.87
CA ARG A 245 27.11 10.82 27.21
C ARG A 245 27.37 11.97 28.18
N SER A 246 28.17 11.74 29.22
CA SER A 246 28.52 12.78 30.18
C SER A 246 29.29 13.91 29.49
N GLU A 247 30.31 13.57 28.70
CA GLU A 247 31.14 14.56 28.01
C GLU A 247 30.37 15.35 26.95
N MET A 248 29.51 14.69 26.18
CA MET A 248 28.64 15.35 25.21
C MET A 248 27.62 16.26 25.88
N LYS A 249 27.05 15.86 27.02
CA LYS A 249 26.14 16.71 27.78
C LYS A 249 26.83 18.00 28.22
N GLU A 250 28.02 17.89 28.82
CA GLU A 250 28.81 19.07 29.23
C GLU A 250 29.17 19.96 28.04
N ALA A 251 29.52 19.37 26.90
CA ALA A 251 29.82 20.13 25.68
C ALA A 251 28.60 20.84 25.09
N ILE A 252 27.40 20.23 25.17
CA ILE A 252 26.14 20.86 24.74
C ILE A 252 25.79 22.03 25.66
N GLU A 253 25.85 21.83 26.99
CA GLU A 253 25.61 22.89 27.97
C GLU A 253 26.58 24.07 27.78
N TRP A 254 27.85 23.77 27.49
CA TRP A 254 28.83 24.80 27.16
C TRP A 254 28.49 25.54 25.86
N LYS A 255 28.11 24.82 24.79
CA LYS A 255 27.69 25.44 23.51
C LYS A 255 26.54 26.41 23.73
N ASP A 256 25.54 26.01 24.50
CA ASP A 256 24.36 26.81 24.79
C ASP A 256 24.71 28.04 25.63
N ALA A 257 25.63 27.92 26.59
CA ALA A 257 26.17 29.04 27.37
C ALA A 257 27.10 29.98 26.57
N ASN A 258 27.66 29.54 25.44
CA ASN A 258 28.65 30.27 24.64
C ASN A 258 28.13 30.61 23.24
N ASN A 259 26.86 31.03 23.13
CA ASN A 259 26.25 31.53 21.90
C ASN A 259 26.38 30.60 20.68
N GLY A 260 26.27 29.29 20.88
CA GLY A 260 26.36 28.33 19.79
C GLY A 260 27.80 27.98 19.39
N ASN A 261 28.80 28.23 20.22
CA ASN A 261 30.18 27.83 19.93
C ASN A 261 30.34 26.29 20.02
N TYR A 262 30.73 25.65 18.92
CA TYR A 262 30.85 24.20 18.78
C TYR A 262 32.22 23.62 19.19
N GLU A 263 33.16 24.45 19.66
CA GLU A 263 34.54 24.02 19.94
C GLU A 263 34.60 22.80 20.88
N LYS A 264 33.85 22.81 21.98
CA LYS A 264 33.82 21.69 22.93
C LYS A 264 33.23 20.42 22.33
N LEU A 265 32.23 20.53 21.46
CA LEU A 265 31.65 19.38 20.76
C LEU A 265 32.66 18.74 19.80
N LEU A 266 33.44 19.56 19.09
CA LEU A 266 34.50 19.08 18.21
C LEU A 266 35.65 18.43 18.98
N GLN A 267 35.99 18.95 20.17
CA GLN A 267 36.99 18.36 21.05
C GLN A 267 36.57 16.96 21.53
N VAL A 268 35.31 16.82 21.97
CA VAL A 268 34.75 15.51 22.36
C VAL A 268 34.78 14.56 21.16
N SER A 269 34.22 14.96 20.01
CA SER A 269 34.20 14.13 18.80
C SER A 269 35.60 13.64 18.39
N SER A 270 36.59 14.54 18.33
CA SER A 270 37.97 14.22 17.95
C SER A 270 38.64 13.27 18.94
N ARG A 271 38.34 13.39 20.24
CA ARG A 271 38.86 12.48 21.27
C ARG A 271 38.29 11.08 21.10
N TRP A 272 36.99 10.96 20.84
CA TRP A 272 36.33 9.66 20.69
C TRP A 272 36.72 8.95 19.40
N GLN A 273 37.04 9.68 18.33
CA GLN A 273 37.70 9.12 17.14
C GLN A 273 39.07 8.52 17.47
N LYS A 274 39.88 9.17 18.32
CA LYS A 274 41.17 8.62 18.75
C LYS A 274 41.01 7.37 19.61
N ILE A 275 40.05 7.37 20.54
CA ILE A 275 39.74 6.18 21.36
C ILE A 275 39.34 5.01 20.45
N ALA A 276 38.57 5.26 19.40
CA ALA A 276 38.20 4.21 18.44
C ALA A 276 39.42 3.56 17.79
N LEU A 277 40.39 4.36 17.34
CA LEU A 277 41.67 3.86 16.80
C LEU A 277 42.44 3.06 17.85
N GLU A 278 42.54 3.54 19.09
CA GLU A 278 43.19 2.82 20.18
C GLU A 278 42.52 1.45 20.42
N ARG A 279 41.18 1.36 20.36
CA ARG A 279 40.47 0.07 20.50
C ARG A 279 40.83 -0.91 19.39
N ILE A 280 40.92 -0.43 18.15
CA ILE A 280 41.24 -1.23 16.96
C ILE A 280 42.70 -1.71 17.01
N GLU A 281 43.62 -0.86 17.45
CA GLU A 281 45.06 -1.15 17.47
C GLU A 281 45.51 -1.94 18.71
N THR A 282 44.68 -2.00 19.77
CA THR A 282 45.02 -2.73 21.00
C THR A 282 45.11 -4.24 20.74
N PRO A 283 46.28 -4.88 20.95
CA PRO A 283 46.42 -6.31 20.72
C PRO A 283 45.63 -7.12 21.75
N TYR A 284 44.80 -8.06 21.28
CA TYR A 284 44.15 -9.07 22.10
C TYR A 284 44.74 -10.46 21.82
N TRP A 285 44.52 -11.39 22.77
CA TRP A 285 44.96 -12.79 22.64
C TRP A 285 44.18 -13.57 21.56
N TYR A 286 43.17 -12.95 20.95
CA TYR A 286 42.44 -13.34 19.76
C TYR A 286 42.28 -12.11 18.85
N PRO A 287 42.19 -12.29 17.52
CA PRO A 287 42.09 -11.15 16.60
C PRO A 287 40.73 -10.48 16.75
N LEU A 288 40.72 -9.27 17.32
CA LEU A 288 39.58 -8.36 17.30
C LEU A 288 39.74 -7.41 16.12
N THR A 289 38.72 -7.34 15.25
CA THR A 289 38.72 -6.49 14.07
C THR A 289 38.02 -5.15 14.38
N GLY A 290 38.25 -4.14 13.54
CA GLY A 290 37.47 -2.90 13.65
C GLY A 290 35.97 -3.11 13.41
N ARG A 291 35.61 -4.09 12.56
CA ARG A 291 34.22 -4.51 12.34
C ARG A 291 33.59 -5.10 13.62
N SER A 292 34.29 -5.96 14.36
CA SER A 292 33.76 -6.53 15.60
C SER A 292 33.62 -5.49 16.72
N TRP A 293 34.53 -4.51 16.79
CA TRP A 293 34.37 -3.36 17.68
C TRP A 293 33.18 -2.48 17.29
N ALA A 294 33.01 -2.18 15.99
CA ALA A 294 31.84 -1.44 15.50
C ALA A 294 30.53 -2.16 15.83
N ALA A 295 30.48 -3.49 15.67
CA ALA A 295 29.35 -4.34 16.04
C ALA A 295 29.02 -4.25 17.54
N ALA A 296 30.02 -4.32 18.41
CA ALA A 296 29.85 -4.20 19.85
C ALA A 296 29.23 -2.86 20.26
N TYR A 297 29.80 -1.76 19.74
CA TYR A 297 29.32 -0.41 20.03
C TYR A 297 27.95 -0.14 19.40
N TRP A 298 27.65 -0.72 18.24
CA TRP A 298 26.34 -0.64 17.61
C TRP A 298 25.25 -1.29 18.47
N ARG A 299 25.50 -2.52 18.95
CA ARG A 299 24.57 -3.24 19.84
C ARG A 299 24.32 -2.45 21.12
N VAL A 300 25.38 -1.96 21.75
CA VAL A 300 25.27 -1.19 23.01
C VAL A 300 24.62 0.18 22.81
N ALA A 301 24.87 0.86 21.68
CA ALA A 301 24.23 2.14 21.37
C ALA A 301 22.71 1.99 21.19
N ASN A 302 22.27 0.85 20.65
CA ASN A 302 20.88 0.54 20.35
C ASN A 302 20.17 -0.28 21.44
N ASP A 303 20.88 -0.80 22.44
CA ASP A 303 20.27 -1.48 23.59
C ASP A 303 19.52 -0.52 24.56
N ALA A 304 19.86 0.78 24.52
CA ALA A 304 19.24 1.78 25.39
C ALA A 304 17.98 2.41 24.78
N SER A 305 16.99 2.71 25.63
CA SER A 305 15.74 3.40 25.24
C SER A 305 15.90 4.85 24.77
N SER A 306 17.10 5.44 24.82
CA SER A 306 17.36 6.78 24.27
C SER A 306 18.84 7.08 23.96
N GLY A 307 19.08 7.82 22.87
CA GLY A 307 20.21 8.75 22.71
C GLY A 307 21.65 8.21 22.64
N GLY A 308 21.87 6.92 22.35
CA GLY A 308 23.23 6.34 22.27
C GLY A 308 23.89 6.35 20.88
N ALA A 309 23.11 6.52 19.81
CA ALA A 309 23.56 6.31 18.43
C ALA A 309 24.69 7.27 17.99
N GLY A 310 24.71 8.50 18.49
CA GLY A 310 25.73 9.49 18.09
C GLY A 310 27.17 9.03 18.38
N MET A 311 27.38 8.20 19.42
CA MET A 311 28.70 7.68 19.76
C MET A 311 29.24 6.74 18.69
N VAL A 312 28.46 5.75 18.26
CA VAL A 312 28.93 4.73 17.31
C VAL A 312 29.26 5.36 15.96
N PHE A 313 28.47 6.34 15.50
CA PHE A 313 28.75 7.11 14.30
C PHE A 313 30.00 8.01 14.43
N THR A 314 30.32 8.47 15.64
CA THR A 314 31.54 9.26 15.87
C THR A 314 32.78 8.37 15.83
N MET A 315 32.69 7.18 16.42
CA MET A 315 33.83 6.28 16.61
C MET A 315 34.12 5.40 15.39
N PHE A 316 33.09 4.88 14.73
CA PHE A 316 33.21 3.80 13.73
C PHE A 316 32.50 4.15 12.42
N PHE A 317 32.53 5.42 12.02
CA PHE A 317 31.83 5.91 10.82
C PHE A 317 32.13 5.08 9.57
N ASP A 318 33.41 4.79 9.30
CA ASP A 318 33.83 4.10 8.08
C ASP A 318 33.27 2.67 8.02
N TYR A 319 33.33 1.92 9.13
CA TYR A 319 32.78 0.56 9.20
C TYR A 319 31.26 0.54 9.09
N ILE A 320 30.57 1.53 9.66
CA ILE A 320 29.11 1.66 9.50
C ILE A 320 28.76 2.00 8.06
N LEU A 321 29.51 2.88 7.41
CA LEU A 321 29.29 3.25 6.02
C LEU A 321 29.52 2.06 5.07
N GLU A 322 30.55 1.27 5.32
CA GLU A 322 30.83 0.03 4.60
C GLU A 322 29.68 -0.98 4.77
N GLU A 323 29.28 -1.26 6.02
CA GLU A 323 28.17 -2.19 6.31
C GLU A 323 26.83 -1.69 5.73
N LEU A 324 26.58 -0.38 5.71
CA LEU A 324 25.39 0.20 5.07
C LEU A 324 25.41 0.07 3.54
N ARG A 325 26.58 0.22 2.92
CA ARG A 325 26.73 0.00 1.47
C ARG A 325 26.49 -1.47 1.14
N GLU A 326 27.11 -2.37 1.90
CA GLU A 326 26.86 -3.80 1.76
C GLU A 326 25.39 -4.14 2.01
N ALA A 327 24.73 -3.53 2.99
CA ALA A 327 23.31 -3.74 3.25
C ALA A 327 22.40 -3.22 2.13
N GLN A 328 22.74 -2.10 1.48
CA GLN A 328 22.03 -1.61 0.30
C GLN A 328 22.27 -2.48 -0.93
N GLU A 329 23.45 -3.10 -1.03
CA GLU A 329 23.83 -3.99 -2.11
C GLU A 329 23.42 -5.46 -1.87
N LYS A 330 22.96 -5.81 -0.66
CA LYS A 330 22.48 -7.16 -0.35
C LYS A 330 21.31 -7.47 -1.28
N PRO A 331 21.45 -8.45 -2.20
CA PRO A 331 20.34 -8.86 -3.03
C PRO A 331 19.22 -9.32 -2.11
N ALA A 332 18.00 -8.89 -2.44
CA ALA A 332 16.83 -9.21 -1.64
C ALA A 332 16.79 -10.74 -1.38
N PRO A 333 16.42 -11.17 -0.16
CA PRO A 333 16.53 -12.57 0.22
C PRO A 333 15.75 -13.45 -0.77
N LYS A 334 16.44 -14.42 -1.39
CA LYS A 334 15.84 -15.40 -2.29
C LYS A 334 14.66 -16.13 -1.62
N PHE A 335 14.76 -16.33 -0.29
CA PHE A 335 13.66 -16.81 0.51
C PHE A 335 13.72 -16.31 1.96
N VAL A 336 12.57 -16.36 2.64
CA VAL A 336 12.41 -16.03 4.06
C VAL A 336 11.55 -17.08 4.76
N ASP A 337 12.03 -17.60 5.90
CA ASP A 337 11.27 -18.49 6.77
C ASP A 337 10.34 -17.73 7.74
N ILE A 338 9.06 -18.08 7.70
CA ILE A 338 8.05 -17.57 8.63
C ILE A 338 7.52 -18.71 9.50
N TYR A 339 7.56 -18.54 10.81
CA TYR A 339 7.07 -19.54 11.78
C TYR A 339 5.98 -18.98 12.70
N GLY A 340 5.32 -19.86 13.45
CA GLY A 340 4.25 -19.45 14.36
C GLY A 340 2.97 -19.02 13.64
N VAL A 341 2.82 -19.44 12.38
CA VAL A 341 1.70 -19.04 11.53
C VAL A 341 0.36 -19.52 12.11
N GLN A 342 0.36 -20.65 12.82
CA GLN A 342 -0.82 -21.26 13.44
C GLN A 342 -1.59 -20.36 14.42
N TYR A 343 -0.94 -19.31 14.92
CA TYR A 343 -1.56 -18.36 15.84
C TYR A 343 -2.31 -17.23 15.12
N TYR A 344 -2.27 -17.19 13.78
CA TYR A 344 -2.80 -16.08 12.99
C TYR A 344 -3.80 -16.52 11.91
N SER A 345 -4.49 -15.53 11.36
CA SER A 345 -5.63 -15.71 10.46
C SER A 345 -5.28 -16.45 9.17
N TRP A 346 -4.06 -16.30 8.67
CA TRP A 346 -3.58 -17.00 7.48
C TRP A 346 -3.32 -18.50 7.69
N SER A 347 -3.33 -18.99 8.94
CA SER A 347 -3.38 -20.41 9.29
C SER A 347 -4.75 -20.89 9.78
N ALA A 348 -5.78 -20.05 9.78
CA ALA A 348 -7.15 -20.52 10.07
C ALA A 348 -7.45 -21.80 9.26
N PRO A 349 -8.31 -22.72 9.75
CA PRO A 349 -8.51 -24.02 9.12
C PRO A 349 -8.68 -23.88 7.59
N GLN A 350 -7.68 -24.34 6.85
CA GLN A 350 -7.65 -24.30 5.40
C GLN A 350 -7.65 -25.73 4.88
N ASP A 351 -8.50 -25.99 3.89
CA ASP A 351 -8.60 -27.32 3.29
C ASP A 351 -7.34 -27.69 2.47
N LYS A 352 -6.55 -26.68 2.09
CA LYS A 352 -5.36 -26.84 1.24
C LYS A 352 -4.19 -26.02 1.76
N PRO A 353 -2.96 -26.54 1.66
CA PRO A 353 -1.75 -25.75 1.93
C PRO A 353 -1.55 -24.68 0.86
N TRP A 354 -0.81 -23.63 1.23
CA TRP A 354 -0.24 -22.65 0.30
C TRP A 354 0.81 -23.32 -0.59
N ARG A 355 0.75 -23.05 -1.90
CA ARG A 355 1.53 -23.70 -2.96
C ARG A 355 1.87 -22.69 -4.07
N GLY A 356 2.59 -21.64 -3.71
CA GLY A 356 3.11 -20.66 -4.66
C GLY A 356 2.13 -19.58 -5.06
N GLN A 357 1.11 -19.29 -4.26
CA GLN A 357 0.28 -18.11 -4.49
C GLN A 357 1.14 -16.85 -4.32
N LEU A 358 0.94 -15.87 -5.20
CA LEU A 358 1.58 -14.57 -5.09
C LEU A 358 0.88 -13.74 -4.00
N VAL A 359 1.66 -13.28 -3.02
CA VAL A 359 1.20 -12.49 -1.87
C VAL A 359 2.07 -11.26 -1.70
N ASN A 360 1.51 -10.20 -1.13
CA ASN A 360 2.30 -9.07 -0.63
C ASN A 360 2.63 -9.32 0.83
N VAL A 361 3.87 -9.10 1.23
CA VAL A 361 4.34 -9.26 2.60
C VAL A 361 4.98 -7.95 3.05
N LYS A 362 4.61 -7.51 4.24
CA LYS A 362 5.18 -6.36 4.93
C LYS A 362 5.89 -6.86 6.19
N PHE A 363 7.14 -6.46 6.36
CA PHE A 363 7.92 -6.80 7.55
C PHE A 363 7.88 -5.65 8.55
N LEU A 364 7.61 -5.96 9.82
CA LEU A 364 7.52 -4.96 10.88
C LEU A 364 7.91 -5.53 12.24
N MET A 365 8.32 -4.67 13.16
CA MET A 365 8.36 -5.03 14.57
C MET A 365 6.95 -4.99 15.15
N ALA A 366 6.57 -6.06 15.82
CA ALA A 366 5.28 -6.16 16.48
C ALA A 366 5.39 -6.89 17.81
N PRO A 367 4.57 -6.57 18.82
CA PRO A 367 4.58 -7.20 20.15
C PRO A 367 3.95 -8.61 20.10
N ARG A 368 4.57 -9.50 19.32
CA ARG A 368 4.09 -10.86 18.99
C ARG A 368 4.99 -11.95 19.55
N GLY A 369 6.12 -11.57 20.16
CA GLY A 369 7.05 -12.49 20.79
C GLY A 369 6.50 -13.04 22.12
N LYS A 370 7.29 -13.90 22.76
CA LYS A 370 6.96 -14.40 24.11
C LYS A 370 6.77 -13.22 25.05
N ASN A 371 5.70 -13.26 25.86
CA ASN A 371 5.33 -12.21 26.81
C ASN A 371 5.10 -10.82 26.17
N GLY A 372 4.70 -10.77 24.89
CA GLY A 372 4.45 -9.50 24.19
C GLY A 372 5.71 -8.74 23.79
N ALA A 373 6.88 -9.41 23.78
CA ALA A 373 8.12 -8.82 23.27
C ALA A 373 7.96 -8.41 21.80
N GLU A 374 8.53 -7.26 21.46
CA GLU A 374 8.62 -6.83 20.06
C GLU A 374 9.63 -7.71 19.32
N VAL A 375 9.16 -8.31 18.22
CA VAL A 375 9.96 -9.20 17.38
C VAL A 375 9.65 -8.92 15.91
N LEU A 376 10.62 -9.19 15.05
CA LEU A 376 10.44 -9.06 13.61
C LEU A 376 9.38 -10.05 13.13
N SER A 377 8.33 -9.50 12.54
CA SER A 377 7.11 -10.19 12.16
C SER A 377 6.75 -9.88 10.72
N ALA A 378 5.96 -10.76 10.12
CA ALA A 378 5.41 -10.59 8.79
C ALA A 378 3.89 -10.37 8.88
N ASP A 379 3.40 -9.35 8.19
CA ASP A 379 2.01 -9.21 7.80
C ASP A 379 1.88 -9.58 6.32
N MET A 380 0.82 -10.30 5.97
CA MET A 380 0.57 -10.74 4.60
C MET A 380 -0.77 -10.22 4.12
N LEU A 381 -0.81 -9.87 2.83
CA LEU A 381 -1.99 -9.53 2.06
C LEU A 381 -2.04 -10.47 0.85
N TYR A 382 -3.11 -11.26 0.74
CA TYR A 382 -3.39 -12.07 -0.43
C TYR A 382 -4.47 -11.39 -1.30
N PRO A 383 -4.14 -10.88 -2.50
CA PRO A 383 -5.08 -10.10 -3.32
C PRO A 383 -6.35 -10.86 -3.71
N ASN A 384 -6.27 -12.18 -3.85
CA ASN A 384 -7.41 -13.02 -4.23
C ASN A 384 -8.17 -13.59 -3.01
N ALA A 385 -7.93 -13.07 -1.80
CA ALA A 385 -8.65 -13.50 -0.62
C ALA A 385 -10.13 -13.09 -0.70
N THR A 386 -11.04 -14.04 -0.46
CA THR A 386 -12.50 -13.78 -0.49
C THR A 386 -13.10 -13.48 0.89
N LYS A 387 -12.34 -13.70 1.97
CA LYS A 387 -12.81 -13.56 3.36
C LYS A 387 -11.87 -12.73 4.25
N GLN A 388 -10.56 -12.75 3.98
CA GLN A 388 -9.54 -12.04 4.76
C GLN A 388 -8.96 -10.91 3.90
N PHE A 389 -9.68 -9.79 3.83
CA PHE A 389 -9.28 -8.61 3.06
C PHE A 389 -8.26 -7.79 3.83
N GLY A 390 -7.25 -7.25 3.15
CA GLY A 390 -6.25 -6.37 3.77
C GLY A 390 -5.04 -7.10 4.35
N TRP A 391 -4.24 -6.34 5.11
CA TRP A 391 -3.05 -6.84 5.79
C TRP A 391 -3.44 -7.56 7.07
N HIS A 392 -3.03 -8.82 7.18
CA HIS A 392 -3.21 -9.60 8.41
C HIS A 392 -1.90 -10.22 8.87
N PRO A 393 -1.70 -10.37 10.19
CA PRO A 393 -0.56 -11.09 10.73
C PRO A 393 -0.38 -12.46 10.08
N ALA A 394 0.83 -12.76 9.61
CA ALA A 394 1.18 -14.03 8.99
C ALA A 394 2.04 -14.90 9.92
N GLY A 395 3.00 -14.30 10.62
CA GLY A 395 3.87 -15.02 11.53
C GLY A 395 5.09 -14.22 11.95
N LEU A 396 6.07 -14.93 12.51
CA LEU A 396 7.34 -14.39 12.97
C LEU A 396 8.45 -14.75 12.00
N VAL A 397 9.39 -13.82 11.77
CA VAL A 397 10.59 -14.08 10.95
C VAL A 397 11.58 -14.90 11.78
N LYS A 398 12.05 -16.01 11.21
CA LYS A 398 13.08 -16.86 11.82
C LYS A 398 14.35 -16.06 12.11
N ASP A 399 14.95 -16.30 13.28
CA ASP A 399 16.11 -15.54 13.77
C ASP A 399 17.25 -15.44 12.74
N SER A 400 17.53 -16.53 12.01
CA SER A 400 18.56 -16.60 10.97
C SER A 400 18.30 -15.73 9.74
N ASP A 401 17.05 -15.34 9.50
CA ASP A 401 16.65 -14.55 8.33
C ASP A 401 16.43 -13.07 8.68
N ARG A 402 16.35 -12.71 9.97
CA ARG A 402 16.16 -11.32 10.40
C ARG A 402 17.20 -10.34 9.82
N PRO A 403 18.50 -10.68 9.75
CA PRO A 403 19.51 -9.77 9.19
C PRO A 403 19.35 -9.47 7.70
N LYS A 404 18.54 -10.28 6.99
CA LYS A 404 18.34 -10.17 5.55
C LYS A 404 17.15 -9.28 5.19
N ILE A 405 16.40 -8.80 6.18
CA ILE A 405 15.09 -8.17 6.00
C ILE A 405 15.15 -6.74 6.49
N THR A 406 14.70 -5.82 5.65
CA THR A 406 14.60 -4.41 6.01
C THR A 406 13.25 -4.14 6.67
N ILE A 407 13.27 -3.55 7.86
CA ILE A 407 12.03 -3.26 8.61
C ILE A 407 11.22 -2.19 7.86
N GLY A 408 9.93 -2.44 7.70
CA GLY A 408 9.01 -1.57 6.95
C GLY A 408 8.95 -1.88 5.45
N GLU A 409 9.84 -2.74 4.94
CA GLU A 409 9.80 -3.13 3.54
C GLU A 409 8.52 -3.89 3.23
N THR A 410 8.00 -3.64 2.02
CA THR A 410 6.84 -4.35 1.48
C THR A 410 7.21 -4.91 0.12
N ARG A 411 7.10 -6.23 -0.05
CA ARG A 411 7.53 -6.93 -1.26
C ARG A 411 6.56 -8.06 -1.61
N GLN A 412 6.58 -8.47 -2.86
CA GLN A 412 5.85 -9.64 -3.34
C GLN A 412 6.66 -10.92 -3.14
N TYR A 413 5.97 -12.00 -2.74
CA TYR A 413 6.55 -13.32 -2.55
C TYR A 413 5.61 -14.40 -3.06
N LEU A 414 6.18 -15.55 -3.44
CA LEU A 414 5.45 -16.80 -3.60
C LEU A 414 5.41 -17.53 -2.25
N VAL A 415 4.22 -17.78 -1.71
CA VAL A 415 4.07 -18.43 -0.40
C VAL A 415 3.88 -19.95 -0.51
N TYR A 416 4.66 -20.70 0.26
CA TYR A 416 4.59 -22.16 0.36
C TYR A 416 4.40 -22.60 1.81
N SER A 417 3.45 -23.50 2.05
CA SER A 417 3.32 -24.15 3.36
C SER A 417 4.34 -25.27 3.48
N VAL A 418 5.33 -25.07 4.33
CA VAL A 418 6.37 -26.08 4.62
C VAL A 418 6.02 -26.99 5.79
N ARG A 419 5.08 -26.56 6.64
CA ARG A 419 4.54 -27.40 7.71
C ARG A 419 3.02 -27.26 7.76
N PHE A 420 2.33 -28.27 7.26
CA PHE A 420 0.87 -28.34 7.24
C PHE A 420 0.38 -29.56 8.02
N ARG A 421 -0.34 -29.35 9.12
CA ARG A 421 -0.86 -30.42 9.98
C ARG A 421 -2.27 -30.07 10.42
N LYS A 422 -3.18 -31.05 10.43
CA LYS A 422 -4.58 -30.89 10.88
C LYS A 422 -5.29 -29.69 10.24
N ALA A 423 -5.15 -29.53 8.92
CA ALA A 423 -5.72 -28.40 8.16
C ALA A 423 -5.21 -27.01 8.58
N GLN A 424 -4.04 -26.93 9.22
CA GLN A 424 -3.41 -25.69 9.65
C GLN A 424 -1.96 -25.61 9.15
N THR A 425 -1.55 -24.41 8.76
CA THR A 425 -0.17 -24.15 8.38
C THR A 425 0.59 -23.56 9.55
N THR A 426 1.62 -24.25 10.04
CA THR A 426 2.42 -23.75 11.17
C THR A 426 3.65 -22.96 10.75
N ALA A 427 4.07 -23.09 9.49
CA ALA A 427 5.21 -22.36 8.93
C ALA A 427 5.06 -22.18 7.42
N PHE A 428 5.53 -21.02 6.94
CA PHE A 428 5.65 -20.70 5.52
C PHE A 428 7.12 -20.55 5.12
N ILE A 429 7.37 -20.79 3.85
CA ILE A 429 8.47 -20.17 3.12
C ILE A 429 7.90 -19.13 2.17
N LEU A 430 8.53 -17.97 2.14
CA LEU A 430 8.30 -16.91 1.17
C LEU A 430 9.46 -16.93 0.18
N LEU A 431 9.19 -17.21 -1.09
CA LEU A 431 10.21 -17.22 -2.15
C LEU A 431 10.11 -15.94 -2.98
N ASP A 432 11.27 -15.42 -3.39
CA ASP A 432 11.36 -14.38 -4.39
C ASP A 432 10.64 -14.82 -5.68
N PRO A 433 9.72 -14.02 -6.24
CA PRO A 433 9.04 -14.35 -7.49
C PRO A 433 10.00 -14.56 -8.67
N GLU A 434 11.22 -14.00 -8.62
CA GLU A 434 12.23 -14.10 -9.67
C GLU A 434 13.20 -15.27 -9.47
N ILE A 435 12.97 -16.12 -8.46
CA ILE A 435 13.82 -17.29 -8.22
C ILE A 435 13.75 -18.31 -9.38
N SER A 436 14.88 -18.94 -9.72
CA SER A 436 14.89 -20.01 -10.72
C SER A 436 14.12 -21.24 -10.21
N GLU A 437 13.50 -22.00 -11.13
CA GLU A 437 12.77 -23.22 -10.74
C GLU A 437 13.70 -24.29 -10.12
N GLU A 438 14.97 -24.34 -10.52
CA GLU A 438 15.98 -25.21 -9.91
C GLU A 438 16.25 -24.83 -8.44
N ASP A 439 16.54 -23.55 -8.16
CA ASP A 439 16.80 -23.06 -6.80
C ASP A 439 15.57 -23.23 -5.91
N LYS A 440 14.38 -22.96 -6.46
CA LYS A 440 13.11 -23.17 -5.80
C LYS A 440 12.90 -24.62 -5.39
N GLN A 441 13.16 -25.57 -6.28
CA GLN A 441 13.00 -26.99 -5.96
C GLN A 441 13.97 -27.41 -4.85
N VAL A 442 15.24 -27.00 -4.95
CA VAL A 442 16.25 -27.26 -3.91
C VAL A 442 15.80 -26.73 -2.54
N ILE A 443 15.28 -25.50 -2.49
CA ILE A 443 14.80 -24.91 -1.23
C ILE A 443 13.59 -25.67 -0.69
N LEU A 444 12.62 -26.04 -1.53
CA LEU A 444 11.44 -26.77 -1.08
C LEU A 444 11.79 -28.20 -0.61
N ASP A 445 12.79 -28.85 -1.23
CA ASP A 445 13.25 -30.18 -0.84
C ASP A 445 13.90 -30.20 0.55
N ILE A 446 14.55 -29.11 0.97
CA ILE A 446 15.10 -28.97 2.34
C ILE A 446 13.99 -29.04 3.40
N TYR A 447 12.76 -28.65 3.04
CA TYR A 447 11.62 -28.54 3.96
C TYR A 447 10.54 -29.60 3.75
N SER A 448 10.75 -30.49 2.76
CA SER A 448 9.91 -31.66 2.49
C SER A 448 10.15 -32.76 3.52
#